data_AF-A0A1H3F014-F1
#
_entry.id   AF-A0A1H3F014-F1
#
_cell.length_a   1.000
_cell.length_b   1.000
_cell.length_c   1.000
_cell.angle_alpha   90.00
_cell.angle_beta   90.00
_cell.angle_gamma   90.00
#
_symmetry.space_group_name_H-M   'P 1'
#
loop_
_entity.id
_entity.type
_entity.pdbx_description
1 polymer ?
#
loop_
_entity_poly.entity_id
_entity_poly.type
_entity_poly.pdbx_seq_one_letter_code
_entity_poly.pdbx_strand_id
1 'polypeptide(L)'
;MRQQNLRVVNPELKVAPKKKEERPKALEQTDFFPELRYMGSKRRLLPWIHEILATLDFETALDPFSGSNSVSYLIKAMDRRVVSSDFLNLSATLGKALIENSSVHLDGPAMKRLLAEPANTHHFIEETFSGVFYTPEDLKFLDRVSCNIRQLDDSAQQALAMGALMRSCVKRQPRGVFTISGDLSKYDDGRRDLRLSIEEHFFEQVKVFNEAVFANGRRNKAGREDVFKVGTSGADLVYLDPPYVPRADDNCYIKRYHFLEGLSCYWQGLDIDFSTKVRKIPKRFTPFSYRREAVEAFERLFQHFKKQKIVLSYSSNGYPDLDQLTEILKKTKKDVRVFKRDHTYHFGTHSKVKRASVEEYLIVGQ
;
A
#
# COMPACT_ATOMS: atom_id res chain seq x y z
N MET A 1 16.15 41.76 0.18
CA MET A 1 15.98 40.30 0.40
C MET A 1 14.50 40.04 0.68
N ARG A 2 13.77 39.45 -0.27
CA ARG A 2 12.31 39.23 -0.12
C ARG A 2 12.09 37.93 0.67
N GLN A 3 11.48 38.03 1.84
CA GLN A 3 10.91 36.90 2.57
C GLN A 3 9.86 36.23 1.68
N GLN A 4 10.11 34.98 1.27
CA GLN A 4 9.12 34.16 0.57
C GLN A 4 8.21 33.51 1.62
N ASN A 5 6.96 33.95 1.63
CA ASN A 5 5.92 33.54 2.59
C ASN A 5 5.61 32.05 2.48
N LEU A 6 5.85 31.29 3.55
CA LEU A 6 5.23 29.98 3.76
C LEU A 6 3.71 30.21 3.94
N ARG A 7 2.88 29.81 2.98
CA ARG A 7 1.41 29.86 3.14
C ARG A 7 0.95 28.56 3.80
N VAL A 8 0.78 28.60 5.13
CA VAL A 8 0.02 27.57 5.86
C VAL A 8 -1.45 27.83 5.58
N VAL A 9 -2.12 26.90 4.90
CA VAL A 9 -3.57 26.98 4.68
C VAL A 9 -4.23 26.19 5.81
N ASN A 10 -4.73 26.91 6.82
CA ASN A 10 -5.59 26.29 7.84
C ASN A 10 -6.99 26.07 7.25
N PRO A 11 -7.55 24.86 7.28
CA PRO A 11 -8.86 24.57 6.71
C PRO A 11 -10.04 25.05 7.59
N GLU A 12 -9.84 26.00 8.49
CA GLU A 12 -10.97 26.72 9.11
C GLU A 12 -11.54 27.79 8.16
N LEU A 13 -11.88 27.37 6.95
CA LEU A 13 -12.90 28.07 6.19
C LEU A 13 -14.21 27.85 6.93
N LYS A 14 -14.78 28.91 7.50
CA LYS A 14 -16.18 28.92 7.96
C LYS A 14 -17.05 28.50 6.78
N VAL A 15 -17.41 27.22 6.75
CA VAL A 15 -18.30 26.64 5.76
C VAL A 15 -19.69 27.18 6.07
N ALA A 16 -20.17 28.12 5.26
CA ALA A 16 -21.59 28.43 5.16
C ALA A 16 -22.37 27.12 4.99
N PRO A 17 -23.59 26.96 5.54
CA PRO A 17 -24.28 25.68 5.60
C PRO A 17 -24.34 25.06 4.19
N LYS A 18 -23.53 24.02 3.97
CA LYS A 18 -23.45 23.34 2.68
C LYS A 18 -24.81 22.69 2.42
N LYS A 19 -25.43 23.02 1.29
CA LYS A 19 -26.39 22.12 0.64
C LYS A 19 -25.78 20.72 0.63
N LYS A 20 -26.59 19.67 0.81
CA LYS A 20 -26.16 18.26 0.71
C LYS A 20 -25.39 18.07 -0.60
N GLU A 21 -24.06 18.22 -0.58
CA GLU A 21 -23.19 17.98 -1.72
C GLU A 21 -23.14 16.46 -1.90
N GLU A 22 -23.51 15.99 -3.09
CA GLU A 22 -23.37 14.59 -3.47
C GLU A 22 -21.90 14.18 -3.32
N ARG A 23 -21.66 13.00 -2.74
CA ARG A 23 -20.30 12.49 -2.54
C ARG A 23 -19.64 12.31 -3.93
N PRO A 24 -18.41 12.77 -4.15
CA PRO A 24 -17.72 12.57 -5.42
C PRO A 24 -17.69 11.08 -5.82
N LYS A 25 -18.06 10.76 -7.07
CA LYS A 25 -18.04 9.38 -7.61
C LYS A 25 -16.70 8.67 -7.40
N ALA A 26 -15.60 9.41 -7.50
CA ALA A 26 -14.26 8.89 -7.22
C ALA A 26 -14.16 8.31 -5.80
N LEU A 27 -14.74 8.97 -4.80
CA LEU A 27 -14.76 8.52 -3.41
C LEU A 27 -15.72 7.35 -3.21
N GLU A 28 -16.83 7.27 -3.93
CA GLU A 28 -17.72 6.11 -3.92
C GLU A 28 -17.01 4.87 -4.49
N GLN A 29 -16.31 5.00 -5.62
CA GLN A 29 -15.54 3.90 -6.21
C GLN A 29 -14.48 3.36 -5.22
N THR A 30 -13.90 4.22 -4.39
CA THR A 30 -12.92 3.77 -3.38
C THR A 30 -13.52 2.86 -2.32
N ASP A 31 -14.84 2.78 -2.15
CA ASP A 31 -15.48 1.86 -1.19
C ASP A 31 -15.35 0.39 -1.56
N PHE A 32 -15.17 0.11 -2.86
CA PHE A 32 -14.86 -1.23 -3.36
C PHE A 32 -13.39 -1.63 -3.15
N PHE A 33 -12.51 -0.70 -2.75
CA PHE A 33 -11.08 -0.99 -2.58
C PHE A 33 -10.85 -2.10 -1.53
N PRO A 34 -10.20 -3.23 -1.88
CA PRO A 34 -9.97 -4.34 -0.97
C PRO A 34 -8.93 -3.96 0.10
N GLU A 35 -9.40 -3.49 1.26
CA GLU A 35 -8.49 -3.03 2.30
C GLU A 35 -7.64 -4.20 2.84
N LEU A 36 -6.33 -4.06 2.68
CA LEU A 36 -5.30 -4.88 3.33
C LEU A 36 -4.74 -4.10 4.52
N ARG A 37 -4.47 -4.78 5.64
CA ARG A 37 -3.87 -4.15 6.83
C ARG A 37 -2.42 -3.71 6.54
N TYR A 38 -2.28 -2.54 5.94
CA TYR A 38 -1.01 -1.96 5.51
C TYR A 38 -0.61 -0.78 6.41
N MET A 39 0.62 -0.79 6.89
CA MET A 39 1.18 0.23 7.76
C MET A 39 1.28 1.55 6.98
N GLY A 40 0.82 2.64 7.57
CA GLY A 40 0.77 3.93 6.88
C GLY A 40 -0.31 4.04 5.80
N SER A 41 -1.24 3.08 5.68
CA SER A 41 -2.33 3.15 4.69
C SER A 41 -3.10 4.47 4.78
N LYS A 42 -3.26 5.12 3.61
CA LYS A 42 -3.94 6.40 3.47
C LYS A 42 -5.44 6.28 3.26
N ARG A 43 -6.02 5.07 3.39
CA ARG A 43 -7.45 4.79 3.14
C ARG A 43 -8.39 5.77 3.85
N ARG A 44 -8.13 6.08 5.13
CA ARG A 44 -8.95 7.03 5.92
C ARG A 44 -8.73 8.49 5.54
N LEU A 45 -7.63 8.81 4.88
CA LEU A 45 -7.25 10.14 4.45
C LEU A 45 -7.70 10.43 3.01
N LEU A 46 -8.19 9.43 2.27
CA LEU A 46 -8.59 9.59 0.87
C LEU A 46 -9.59 10.73 0.61
N PRO A 47 -10.62 11.00 1.44
CA PRO A 47 -11.48 12.16 1.24
C PRO A 47 -10.71 13.50 1.23
N TRP A 48 -9.73 13.64 2.13
CA TRP A 48 -8.92 14.86 2.21
C TRP A 48 -7.84 14.92 1.14
N ILE A 49 -7.22 13.78 0.80
CA ILE A 49 -6.30 13.70 -0.35
C ILE A 49 -7.05 14.08 -1.63
N HIS A 50 -8.27 13.58 -1.81
CA HIS A 50 -9.14 13.93 -2.95
C HIS A 50 -9.42 15.44 -2.99
N GLU A 51 -9.81 16.06 -1.87
CA GLU A 51 -10.03 17.51 -1.80
C GLU A 51 -8.81 18.30 -2.29
N ILE A 52 -7.61 17.94 -1.85
CA ILE A 52 -6.39 18.64 -2.26
C ILE A 52 -6.04 18.34 -3.73
N LEU A 53 -6.07 17.08 -4.15
CA LEU A 53 -5.76 16.69 -5.54
C LEU A 53 -6.75 17.31 -6.54
N ALA A 54 -8.03 17.47 -6.17
CA ALA A 54 -9.03 18.11 -7.02
C ALA A 54 -8.74 19.59 -7.29
N THR A 55 -7.91 20.25 -6.47
CA THR A 55 -7.46 21.64 -6.72
C THR A 55 -6.28 21.74 -7.69
N LEU A 56 -5.69 20.60 -8.08
CA LEU A 56 -4.50 20.54 -8.93
C LEU A 56 -4.89 20.13 -10.34
N ASP A 57 -4.32 20.82 -11.33
CA ASP A 57 -4.45 20.46 -12.73
C ASP A 57 -3.41 19.41 -13.12
N PHE A 58 -3.85 18.19 -13.44
CA PHE A 58 -3.00 17.09 -13.89
C PHE A 58 -3.82 16.01 -14.61
N GLU A 59 -3.27 15.37 -15.64
CA GLU A 59 -3.90 14.27 -16.37
C GLU A 59 -3.24 12.93 -16.06
N THR A 60 -1.93 12.94 -15.79
CA THR A 60 -1.14 11.75 -15.47
C THR A 60 -0.44 11.90 -14.12
N ALA A 61 -0.61 10.90 -13.24
CA ALA A 61 0.05 10.80 -11.96
C ALA A 61 1.00 9.60 -11.88
N LEU A 62 2.12 9.79 -11.20
CA LEU A 62 3.06 8.75 -10.81
C LEU A 62 3.00 8.56 -9.29
N ASP A 63 2.89 7.32 -8.83
CA ASP A 63 2.94 6.93 -7.41
C ASP A 63 4.04 5.88 -7.22
N PRO A 64 5.30 6.30 -6.94
CA PRO A 64 6.43 5.39 -6.85
C PRO A 64 6.59 4.75 -5.46
N PHE A 65 5.67 5.03 -4.53
CA PHE A 65 5.60 4.44 -3.20
C PHE A 65 4.21 3.87 -2.94
N SER A 66 3.70 3.12 -3.91
CA SER A 66 2.28 2.78 -3.96
C SER A 66 1.78 1.98 -2.76
N GLY A 67 2.62 1.15 -2.13
CA GLY A 67 2.25 0.38 -0.95
C GLY A 67 0.98 -0.43 -1.17
N SER A 68 -0.06 -0.16 -0.37
CA SER A 68 -1.39 -0.75 -0.56
C SER A 68 -2.07 -0.43 -1.90
N ASN A 69 -1.63 0.60 -2.63
CA ASN A 69 -2.25 1.21 -3.81
C ASN A 69 -3.55 2.00 -3.55
N SER A 70 -3.91 2.29 -2.29
CA SER A 70 -5.15 3.04 -1.98
C SER A 70 -5.22 4.44 -2.58
N VAL A 71 -4.09 5.17 -2.65
CA VAL A 71 -4.04 6.50 -3.28
C VAL A 71 -4.01 6.40 -4.80
N SER A 72 -3.20 5.49 -5.36
CA SER A 72 -3.25 5.16 -6.79
C SER A 72 -4.66 4.81 -7.27
N TYR A 73 -5.41 4.03 -6.48
CA TYR A 73 -6.79 3.65 -6.78
C TYR A 73 -7.74 4.86 -6.74
N LEU A 74 -7.57 5.75 -5.76
CA LEU A 74 -8.28 7.03 -5.72
C LEU A 74 -8.00 7.87 -6.97
N ILE A 75 -6.73 8.03 -7.35
CA ILE A 75 -6.33 8.85 -8.51
C ILE A 75 -6.90 8.25 -9.81
N LYS A 76 -6.89 6.92 -9.95
CA LYS A 76 -7.56 6.22 -11.05
C LYS A 76 -9.06 6.51 -11.08
N ALA A 77 -9.71 6.51 -9.91
CA ALA A 77 -11.14 6.83 -9.76
C ALA A 77 -11.46 8.32 -10.00
N MET A 78 -10.46 9.20 -10.00
CA MET A 78 -10.57 10.60 -10.44
C MET A 78 -10.37 10.76 -11.96
N ASP A 79 -10.51 9.68 -12.73
CA ASP A 79 -10.34 9.64 -14.20
C ASP A 79 -8.97 10.08 -14.73
N ARG A 80 -7.94 9.96 -13.88
CA ARG A 80 -6.55 10.27 -14.24
C ARG A 80 -5.81 9.01 -14.66
N ARG A 81 -4.82 9.18 -15.53
CA ARG A 81 -3.88 8.10 -15.86
C ARG A 81 -2.93 7.90 -14.69
N VAL A 82 -2.78 6.65 -14.24
CA VAL A 82 -1.90 6.31 -13.11
C VAL A 82 -0.78 5.38 -13.54
N VAL A 83 0.44 5.71 -13.14
CA VAL A 83 1.57 4.77 -13.10
C VAL A 83 1.90 4.54 -11.63
N SER A 84 1.63 3.33 -11.12
CA SER A 84 1.99 2.96 -9.75
C SER A 84 3.26 2.10 -9.75
N SER A 85 4.10 2.26 -8.74
CA SER A 85 5.29 1.44 -8.55
C SER A 85 5.62 1.31 -7.07
N ASP A 86 6.36 0.26 -6.73
CA ASP A 86 6.96 0.04 -5.43
C ASP A 86 8.16 -0.89 -5.61
N PHE A 87 9.09 -0.91 -4.67
CA PHE A 87 10.19 -1.88 -4.70
C PHE A 87 9.76 -3.27 -4.19
N LEU A 88 8.65 -3.35 -3.44
CA LEU A 88 8.06 -4.60 -2.95
C LEU A 88 7.22 -5.28 -4.04
N ASN A 89 7.38 -6.59 -4.16
CA ASN A 89 6.59 -7.39 -5.09
C ASN A 89 5.11 -7.48 -4.68
N LEU A 90 4.83 -7.51 -3.37
CA LEU A 90 3.49 -7.42 -2.81
C LEU A 90 2.73 -6.20 -3.35
N SER A 91 3.30 -5.01 -3.20
CA SER A 91 2.69 -3.75 -3.62
C SER A 91 2.53 -3.67 -5.14
N ALA A 92 3.55 -4.09 -5.90
CA ALA A 92 3.48 -4.12 -7.36
C ALA A 92 2.39 -5.08 -7.88
N THR A 93 2.21 -6.22 -7.21
CA THR A 93 1.17 -7.20 -7.56
C THR A 93 -0.24 -6.64 -7.31
N LEU A 94 -0.45 -5.95 -6.18
CA LEU A 94 -1.71 -5.24 -5.91
C LEU A 94 -1.96 -4.12 -6.94
N GLY A 95 -0.91 -3.41 -7.34
CA GLY A 95 -0.97 -2.42 -8.42
C GLY A 95 -1.43 -3.02 -9.75
N LYS A 96 -0.87 -4.17 -10.14
CA LYS A 96 -1.31 -4.88 -11.35
C LYS A 96 -2.78 -5.28 -11.28
N ALA A 97 -3.20 -5.80 -10.13
CA ALA A 97 -4.56 -6.29 -9.90
C ALA A 97 -5.63 -5.17 -9.94
N LEU A 98 -5.33 -3.99 -9.40
CA LEU A 98 -6.34 -2.95 -9.13
C LEU A 98 -6.14 -1.66 -9.94
N ILE A 99 -4.90 -1.34 -10.32
CA ILE A 99 -4.55 -0.10 -11.03
C ILE A 99 -4.44 -0.35 -12.53
N GLU A 100 -3.55 -1.25 -12.94
CA GLU A 100 -3.32 -1.59 -14.36
C GLU A 100 -4.51 -2.34 -14.97
N ASN A 101 -5.03 -3.35 -14.27
CA ASN A 101 -6.22 -4.07 -14.69
C ASN A 101 -7.45 -3.14 -14.76
N SER A 102 -8.15 -3.17 -15.88
CA SER A 102 -9.32 -2.34 -16.14
C SER A 102 -10.62 -3.14 -16.31
N SER A 103 -10.55 -4.46 -16.52
CA SER A 103 -11.74 -5.25 -16.89
C SER A 103 -11.64 -6.76 -16.68
N VAL A 104 -10.43 -7.29 -16.44
CA VAL A 104 -10.24 -8.73 -16.24
C VAL A 104 -10.74 -9.10 -14.86
N HIS A 105 -11.41 -10.24 -14.77
CA HIS A 105 -11.92 -10.81 -13.52
C HIS A 105 -11.49 -12.27 -13.40
N LEU A 106 -11.53 -12.80 -12.19
CA LEU A 106 -11.46 -14.23 -11.95
C LEU A 106 -12.83 -14.86 -12.20
N ASP A 107 -12.98 -15.48 -13.36
CA ASP A 107 -14.20 -16.13 -13.81
C ASP A 107 -14.24 -17.62 -13.44
N GLY A 108 -15.33 -18.30 -13.81
CA GLY A 108 -15.50 -19.73 -13.53
C GLY A 108 -14.35 -20.60 -14.04
N PRO A 109 -13.91 -20.46 -15.30
CA PRO A 109 -12.72 -21.16 -15.83
C PRO A 109 -11.44 -20.89 -15.03
N ALA A 110 -11.13 -19.64 -14.69
CA ALA A 110 -9.97 -19.30 -13.88
C ALA A 110 -10.06 -19.92 -12.48
N MET A 111 -11.22 -19.84 -11.83
CA MET A 111 -11.45 -20.45 -10.52
C MET A 111 -11.29 -21.97 -10.55
N LYS A 112 -11.80 -22.64 -11.61
CA LYS A 112 -11.61 -24.08 -11.78
C LYS A 112 -10.13 -24.44 -11.90
N ARG A 113 -9.33 -23.65 -12.63
CA ARG A 113 -7.88 -23.85 -12.73
C ARG A 113 -7.17 -23.61 -11.40
N LEU A 114 -7.55 -22.55 -10.67
CA LEU A 114 -6.96 -22.19 -9.37
C LEU A 114 -7.18 -23.27 -8.30
N LEU A 115 -8.35 -23.93 -8.32
CA LEU A 115 -8.75 -24.91 -7.32
C LEU A 115 -8.48 -26.36 -7.74
N ALA A 116 -8.01 -26.59 -8.97
CA ALA A 116 -7.67 -27.92 -9.44
C ALA A 116 -6.58 -28.53 -8.54
N GLU A 117 -6.69 -29.83 -8.28
CA GLU A 117 -5.61 -30.59 -7.67
C GLU A 117 -4.55 -30.87 -8.74
N PRO A 118 -3.36 -30.26 -8.67
CA PRO A 118 -2.36 -30.47 -9.69
C PRO A 118 -1.68 -31.82 -9.48
N ALA A 119 -1.19 -32.42 -10.57
CA ALA A 119 -0.48 -33.70 -10.52
C ALA A 119 0.81 -33.63 -9.69
N ASN A 120 1.45 -32.45 -9.63
CA ASN A 120 2.62 -32.17 -8.81
C ASN A 120 2.45 -30.81 -8.12
N THR A 121 2.38 -30.79 -6.79
CA THR A 121 2.46 -29.56 -6.00
C THR A 121 3.82 -29.50 -5.33
N HIS A 122 4.45 -28.31 -5.31
CA HIS A 122 5.60 -28.09 -4.45
C HIS A 122 5.14 -27.98 -2.99
N HIS A 123 5.92 -28.47 -2.03
CA HIS A 123 5.58 -28.46 -0.60
C HIS A 123 6.36 -27.40 0.19
N PHE A 124 6.87 -26.37 -0.50
CA PHE A 124 7.80 -25.42 0.10
C PHE A 124 7.16 -24.62 1.24
N ILE A 125 5.91 -24.14 1.08
CA ILE A 125 5.23 -23.37 2.12
C ILE A 125 4.91 -24.27 3.31
N GLU A 126 4.39 -25.47 3.05
CA GLU A 126 4.12 -26.50 4.06
C GLU A 126 5.37 -26.82 4.89
N GLU A 127 6.48 -27.18 4.24
CA GLU A 127 7.73 -27.57 4.90
C GLU A 127 8.38 -26.40 5.66
N THR A 128 8.37 -25.20 5.10
CA THR A 128 9.11 -24.05 5.66
C THR A 128 8.35 -23.39 6.81
N PHE A 129 7.01 -23.33 6.72
CA PHE A 129 6.15 -22.56 7.63
C PHE A 129 5.24 -23.42 8.51
N SER A 130 5.45 -24.74 8.57
CA SER A 130 4.78 -25.63 9.52
C SER A 130 4.92 -25.14 10.96
N GLY A 131 3.78 -25.02 11.65
CA GLY A 131 3.71 -24.54 13.04
C GLY A 131 4.00 -23.03 13.22
N VAL A 132 4.05 -22.25 12.14
CA VAL A 132 4.35 -20.80 12.21
C VAL A 132 3.08 -19.96 12.25
N PHE A 133 2.27 -19.97 11.18
CA PHE A 133 1.10 -19.10 11.04
C PHE A 133 -0.23 -19.84 10.90
N TYR A 134 -0.23 -20.97 10.20
CA TYR A 134 -1.44 -21.63 9.74
C TYR A 134 -1.40 -23.14 9.97
N THR A 135 -2.56 -23.79 9.82
CA THR A 135 -2.69 -25.24 9.95
C THR A 135 -2.06 -25.95 8.74
N PRO A 136 -1.73 -27.25 8.84
CA PRO A 136 -1.20 -28.00 7.70
C PRO A 136 -2.08 -27.93 6.44
N GLU A 137 -3.41 -27.94 6.59
CA GLU A 137 -4.36 -27.84 5.49
C GLU A 137 -4.30 -26.48 4.80
N ASP A 138 -4.25 -25.40 5.58
CA ASP A 138 -4.10 -24.03 5.08
C ASP A 138 -2.75 -23.87 4.32
N LEU A 139 -1.66 -24.47 4.83
CA LEU A 139 -0.35 -24.42 4.16
C LEU A 139 -0.32 -25.20 2.84
N LYS A 140 -0.90 -26.41 2.81
CA LYS A 140 -1.07 -27.20 1.57
C LYS A 140 -1.90 -26.45 0.53
N PHE A 141 -2.97 -25.78 0.97
CA PHE A 141 -3.78 -24.94 0.10
C PHE A 141 -2.96 -23.79 -0.50
N LEU A 142 -2.14 -23.11 0.31
CA LEU A 142 -1.26 -22.03 -0.17
C LEU A 142 -0.27 -22.52 -1.22
N ASP A 143 0.35 -23.69 -1.01
CA ASP A 143 1.26 -24.31 -1.97
C ASP A 143 0.55 -24.62 -3.29
N ARG A 144 -0.61 -25.27 -3.21
CA ARG A 144 -1.45 -25.63 -4.36
C ARG A 144 -1.85 -24.42 -5.18
N VAL A 145 -2.49 -23.44 -4.54
CA VAL A 145 -3.02 -22.26 -5.24
C VAL A 145 -1.88 -21.39 -5.76
N SER A 146 -0.77 -21.24 -5.03
CA SER A 146 0.40 -20.50 -5.54
C SER A 146 0.97 -21.13 -6.81
N CYS A 147 0.98 -22.46 -6.90
CA CYS A 147 1.37 -23.18 -8.11
C CYS A 147 0.39 -22.89 -9.26
N ASN A 148 -0.92 -23.05 -9.00
CA ASN A 148 -1.96 -22.89 -10.00
C ASN A 148 -2.08 -21.45 -10.53
N ILE A 149 -1.83 -20.43 -9.68
CA ILE A 149 -1.78 -19.02 -10.10
C ILE A 149 -0.78 -18.85 -11.25
N ARG A 150 0.41 -19.45 -11.16
CA ARG A 150 1.45 -19.31 -12.20
C ARG A 150 1.08 -19.98 -13.53
N GLN A 151 0.08 -20.85 -13.54
CA GLN A 151 -0.42 -21.56 -14.72
C GLN A 151 -1.63 -20.86 -15.38
N LEU A 152 -2.09 -19.73 -14.82
CA LEU A 152 -3.08 -18.90 -15.51
C LEU A 152 -2.44 -18.17 -16.69
N ASP A 153 -3.16 -18.10 -17.80
CA ASP A 153 -2.64 -17.49 -19.04
C ASP A 153 -2.60 -15.95 -18.97
N ASP A 154 -3.52 -15.36 -18.20
CA ASP A 154 -3.70 -13.91 -18.10
C ASP A 154 -3.02 -13.33 -16.84
N SER A 155 -2.10 -12.39 -17.02
CA SER A 155 -1.33 -11.80 -15.93
C SER A 155 -2.15 -10.93 -14.96
N ALA A 156 -3.28 -10.37 -15.42
CA ALA A 156 -4.21 -9.67 -14.54
C ALA A 156 -5.02 -10.66 -13.68
N GLN A 157 -5.41 -11.82 -14.22
CA GLN A 157 -5.97 -12.91 -13.41
C GLN A 157 -4.96 -13.42 -12.38
N GLN A 158 -3.70 -13.59 -12.77
CA GLN A 158 -2.62 -13.96 -11.83
C GLN A 158 -2.52 -12.95 -10.68
N ALA A 159 -2.52 -11.64 -11.00
CA ALA A 159 -2.41 -10.57 -10.01
C ALA A 159 -3.64 -10.51 -9.09
N LEU A 160 -4.85 -10.66 -9.63
CA LEU A 160 -6.09 -10.73 -8.84
C LEU A 160 -6.09 -11.91 -7.88
N ALA A 161 -5.72 -13.09 -8.36
CA ALA A 161 -5.68 -14.30 -7.54
C ALA A 161 -4.63 -14.15 -6.43
N MET A 162 -3.44 -13.63 -6.75
CA MET A 162 -2.42 -13.38 -5.73
C MET A 162 -2.88 -12.31 -4.71
N GLY A 163 -3.51 -11.23 -5.17
CA GLY A 163 -4.11 -10.21 -4.30
C GLY A 163 -5.14 -10.79 -3.33
N ALA A 164 -6.06 -11.61 -3.84
CA ALA A 164 -7.06 -12.32 -3.04
C ALA A 164 -6.39 -13.25 -2.02
N LEU A 165 -5.42 -14.05 -2.43
CA LEU A 165 -4.68 -14.99 -1.57
C LEU A 165 -3.94 -14.26 -0.43
N MET A 166 -3.24 -13.16 -0.73
CA MET A 166 -2.55 -12.35 0.26
C MET A 166 -3.53 -11.73 1.27
N ARG A 167 -4.70 -11.28 0.81
CA ARG A 167 -5.74 -10.75 1.70
C ARG A 167 -6.35 -11.85 2.57
N SER A 168 -6.54 -13.07 2.05
CA SER A 168 -6.96 -14.25 2.84
C SER A 168 -6.02 -14.51 4.00
N CYS A 169 -4.70 -14.49 3.73
CA CYS A 169 -3.68 -14.67 4.75
C CYS A 169 -3.79 -13.60 5.86
N VAL A 170 -3.94 -12.32 5.49
CA VAL A 170 -4.08 -11.22 6.46
C VAL A 170 -5.34 -11.36 7.31
N LYS A 171 -6.44 -11.79 6.70
CA LYS A 171 -7.74 -11.98 7.36
C LYS A 171 -7.67 -13.11 8.38
N ARG A 172 -7.12 -14.26 7.97
CA ARG A 172 -6.89 -15.44 8.82
C ARG A 172 -5.94 -15.16 9.98
N GLN A 173 -4.91 -14.35 9.77
CA GLN A 173 -3.86 -14.13 10.78
C GLN A 173 -4.36 -13.22 11.91
N PRO A 174 -4.20 -13.60 13.20
CA PRO A 174 -4.51 -12.73 14.34
C PRO A 174 -3.81 -11.38 14.22
N ARG A 175 -4.58 -10.29 14.42
CA ARG A 175 -4.15 -8.91 14.17
C ARG A 175 -3.63 -8.64 12.74
N GLY A 176 -3.68 -9.57 11.79
CA GLY A 176 -3.20 -9.39 10.43
C GLY A 176 -1.71 -9.03 10.33
N VAL A 177 -0.88 -9.55 11.24
CA VAL A 177 0.57 -9.30 11.28
C VAL A 177 1.37 -10.60 11.30
N PHE A 178 2.48 -10.61 10.57
CA PHE A 178 3.34 -11.78 10.39
C PHE A 178 4.61 -11.71 11.23
N THR A 179 4.63 -10.85 12.25
CA THR A 179 5.78 -10.65 13.14
C THR A 179 5.73 -11.50 14.41
N ILE A 180 4.62 -12.20 14.64
CA ILE A 180 4.37 -13.07 15.80
C ILE A 180 3.86 -14.44 15.31
N SER A 181 4.29 -15.51 15.98
CA SER A 181 3.90 -16.91 15.72
C SER A 181 3.76 -17.68 17.03
N GLY A 182 3.22 -18.91 16.97
CA GLY A 182 2.98 -19.78 18.12
C GLY A 182 1.54 -19.68 18.63
N ASP A 183 1.34 -19.88 19.94
CA ASP A 183 0.01 -19.74 20.55
C ASP A 183 -0.44 -18.27 20.57
N LEU A 184 -1.38 -17.97 19.68
CA LEU A 184 -2.01 -16.65 19.53
C LEU A 184 -3.44 -16.61 20.08
N SER A 185 -3.87 -17.60 20.87
CA SER A 185 -5.22 -17.69 21.46
C SER A 185 -5.62 -16.43 22.23
N LYS A 186 -4.68 -15.77 22.91
CA LYS A 186 -4.90 -14.47 23.59
C LYS A 186 -5.27 -13.31 22.66
N TYR A 187 -5.06 -13.46 21.36
CA TYR A 187 -5.45 -12.51 20.31
C TYR A 187 -6.66 -12.98 19.50
N ASP A 188 -7.24 -14.12 19.85
CA ASP A 188 -8.54 -14.54 19.33
C ASP A 188 -9.61 -13.65 19.97
N ASP A 189 -10.12 -12.72 19.17
CA ASP A 189 -11.18 -11.79 19.53
C ASP A 189 -12.57 -12.32 19.14
N GLY A 190 -12.68 -13.60 18.76
CA GLY A 190 -13.92 -14.26 18.39
C GLY A 190 -14.43 -13.92 16.99
N ARG A 191 -13.68 -13.16 16.19
CA ARG A 191 -14.12 -12.78 14.84
C ARG A 191 -14.19 -13.98 13.90
N ARG A 192 -15.20 -13.97 13.02
CA ARG A 192 -15.39 -14.98 11.96
C ARG A 192 -14.13 -15.22 11.13
N ASP A 193 -13.36 -14.17 10.87
CA ASP A 193 -12.13 -14.25 10.07
C ASP A 193 -11.10 -15.25 10.66
N LEU A 194 -11.09 -15.51 11.97
CA LEU A 194 -10.18 -16.48 12.61
C LEU A 194 -10.71 -17.91 12.61
N ARG A 195 -11.96 -18.12 12.16
CA ARG A 195 -12.61 -19.45 12.12
C ARG A 195 -12.52 -20.06 10.71
N LEU A 196 -12.69 -19.24 9.68
CA LEU A 196 -12.61 -19.66 8.27
C LEU A 196 -11.20 -20.09 7.88
N SER A 197 -11.07 -21.19 7.14
CA SER A 197 -9.84 -21.59 6.45
C SER A 197 -9.35 -20.52 5.45
N ILE A 198 -8.09 -20.60 5.03
CA ILE A 198 -7.56 -19.75 3.96
C ILE A 198 -8.32 -19.98 2.65
N GLU A 199 -8.76 -21.21 2.38
CA GLU A 199 -9.56 -21.55 1.21
C GLU A 199 -10.91 -20.82 1.21
N GLU A 200 -11.67 -20.89 2.31
CA GLU A 200 -12.93 -20.16 2.45
C GLU A 200 -12.71 -18.64 2.31
N HIS A 201 -11.67 -18.11 2.95
CA HIS A 201 -11.30 -16.70 2.76
C HIS A 201 -11.02 -16.39 1.30
N PHE A 202 -10.26 -17.24 0.60
CA PHE A 202 -9.88 -17.03 -0.80
C PHE A 202 -11.11 -16.88 -1.69
N PHE A 203 -12.14 -17.73 -1.54
CA PHE A 203 -13.40 -17.56 -2.27
C PHE A 203 -14.09 -16.22 -2.01
N GLU A 204 -14.12 -15.76 -0.76
CA GLU A 204 -14.67 -14.44 -0.42
C GLU A 204 -13.81 -13.31 -1.00
N GLN A 205 -12.49 -13.45 -0.93
CA GLN A 205 -11.55 -12.44 -1.40
C GLN A 205 -11.58 -12.29 -2.91
N VAL A 206 -11.78 -13.37 -3.67
CA VAL A 206 -11.95 -13.31 -5.12
C VAL A 206 -13.14 -12.41 -5.50
N LYS A 207 -14.27 -12.53 -4.80
CA LYS A 207 -15.45 -11.68 -5.05
C LYS A 207 -15.13 -10.20 -4.77
N VAL A 208 -14.50 -9.92 -3.62
CA VAL A 208 -14.10 -8.56 -3.23
C VAL A 208 -13.13 -7.94 -4.25
N PHE A 209 -12.15 -8.70 -4.73
CA PHE A 209 -11.20 -8.21 -5.73
C PHE A 209 -11.84 -8.01 -7.10
N ASN A 210 -12.74 -8.91 -7.52
CA ASN A 210 -13.50 -8.75 -8.75
C ASN A 210 -14.35 -7.47 -8.72
N GLU A 211 -15.08 -7.21 -7.64
CA GLU A 211 -15.91 -6.01 -7.49
C GLU A 211 -15.10 -4.69 -7.48
N ALA A 212 -13.81 -4.77 -7.12
CA ALA A 212 -12.91 -3.63 -7.12
C ALA A 212 -12.33 -3.28 -8.50
N VAL A 213 -12.47 -4.15 -9.51
CA VAL A 213 -11.95 -3.88 -10.84
C VAL A 213 -12.87 -2.92 -11.57
N PHE A 214 -12.30 -1.84 -12.11
CA PHE A 214 -13.03 -0.89 -12.93
C PHE A 214 -12.12 -0.25 -13.98
N ALA A 215 -12.73 0.22 -15.07
CA ALA A 215 -12.08 0.99 -16.11
C ALA A 215 -12.33 2.49 -15.89
N ASN A 216 -11.31 3.31 -16.15
CA ASN A 216 -11.44 4.78 -16.24
C ASN A 216 -11.11 5.29 -17.65
N GLY A 217 -11.05 4.39 -18.65
CA GLY A 217 -10.69 4.71 -20.03
C GLY A 217 -9.24 5.14 -20.25
N ARG A 218 -8.36 5.06 -19.25
CA ARG A 218 -6.94 5.46 -19.34
C ARG A 218 -6.01 4.24 -19.36
N ARG A 219 -4.83 4.42 -19.98
CA ARG A 219 -3.75 3.42 -19.99
C ARG A 219 -2.92 3.51 -18.71
N ASN A 220 -3.47 2.94 -17.64
CA ASN A 220 -2.79 2.82 -16.35
C ASN A 220 -1.71 1.74 -16.39
N LYS A 221 -0.71 1.82 -15.50
CA LYS A 221 0.38 0.84 -15.38
C LYS A 221 0.77 0.61 -13.93
N ALA A 222 1.26 -0.58 -13.63
CA ALA A 222 1.83 -0.93 -12.33
C ALA A 222 3.18 -1.66 -12.49
N GLY A 223 4.19 -1.22 -11.75
CA GLY A 223 5.57 -1.70 -11.84
C GLY A 223 6.17 -2.12 -10.49
N ARG A 224 7.31 -2.81 -10.57
CA ARG A 224 8.16 -3.14 -9.41
C ARG A 224 9.53 -2.52 -9.58
N GLU A 225 9.69 -1.26 -9.19
CA GLU A 225 10.93 -0.50 -9.36
C GLU A 225 11.25 0.35 -8.13
N ASP A 226 12.54 0.57 -7.92
CA ASP A 226 13.03 1.59 -6.98
C ASP A 226 12.66 2.99 -7.47
N VAL A 227 12.30 3.88 -6.55
CA VAL A 227 11.86 5.24 -6.86
C VAL A 227 12.87 6.05 -7.69
N PHE A 228 14.17 5.80 -7.56
CA PHE A 228 15.20 6.51 -8.32
C PHE A 228 15.43 5.91 -9.71
N LYS A 229 14.82 4.75 -10.01
CA LYS A 229 14.89 4.09 -11.33
C LYS A 229 13.64 4.30 -12.17
N VAL A 230 12.51 4.62 -11.53
CA VAL A 230 11.24 4.82 -12.22
C VAL A 230 11.33 5.97 -13.24
N GLY A 231 10.79 5.73 -14.43
CA GLY A 231 10.70 6.75 -15.47
C GLY A 231 9.77 7.90 -15.07
N THR A 232 10.23 9.14 -15.22
CA THR A 232 9.46 10.34 -14.82
C THR A 232 8.78 11.06 -16.00
N SER A 233 9.11 10.66 -17.22
CA SER A 233 8.61 11.29 -18.44
C SER A 233 7.10 11.11 -18.62
N GLY A 234 6.39 12.21 -18.93
CA GLY A 234 4.96 12.20 -19.22
C GLY A 234 4.04 12.14 -18.01
N ALA A 235 4.57 12.20 -16.78
CA ALA A 235 3.77 12.45 -15.58
C ALA A 235 3.66 13.96 -15.33
N ASP A 236 2.48 14.44 -14.99
CA ASP A 236 2.23 15.84 -14.61
C ASP A 236 2.39 16.05 -13.10
N LEU A 237 2.05 15.02 -12.34
CA LEU A 237 2.07 14.99 -10.88
C LEU A 237 2.76 13.71 -10.38
N VAL A 238 3.50 13.82 -9.29
CA VAL A 238 4.00 12.68 -8.51
C VAL A 238 3.41 12.75 -7.10
N TYR A 239 2.77 11.67 -6.67
CA TYR A 239 2.34 11.48 -5.29
C TYR A 239 3.40 10.68 -4.55
N LEU A 240 3.95 11.23 -3.48
CA LEU A 240 5.04 10.63 -2.73
C LEU A 240 4.53 10.25 -1.33
N ASP A 241 4.70 8.98 -0.94
CA ASP A 241 4.45 8.48 0.41
C ASP A 241 5.63 7.59 0.87
N PRO A 242 6.85 8.13 0.92
CA PRO A 242 8.03 7.34 1.23
C PRO A 242 8.01 6.82 2.68
N PRO A 243 8.74 5.73 2.97
CA PRO A 243 9.05 5.39 4.35
C PRO A 243 9.71 6.58 5.06
N TYR A 244 9.51 6.68 6.37
CA TYR A 244 10.14 7.71 7.20
C TYR A 244 10.74 7.11 8.46
N VAL A 245 11.71 7.82 9.05
CA VAL A 245 12.29 7.45 10.35
C VAL A 245 11.30 7.87 11.44
N PRO A 246 10.64 6.95 12.15
CA PRO A 246 9.73 7.31 13.23
C PRO A 246 10.52 7.65 14.50
N ARG A 247 9.87 8.32 15.46
CA ARG A 247 10.51 8.72 16.72
C ARG A 247 10.94 7.56 17.63
N ALA A 248 10.24 6.42 17.60
CA ALA A 248 10.46 5.35 18.59
C ALA A 248 10.16 3.90 18.12
N ASP A 249 9.81 3.65 16.85
CA ASP A 249 9.43 2.31 16.36
C ASP A 249 10.22 1.88 15.10
N ASP A 250 10.14 0.62 14.70
CA ASP A 250 10.71 0.13 13.44
C ASP A 250 9.68 0.27 12.29
N ASN A 251 9.97 1.12 11.31
CA ASN A 251 9.13 1.34 10.12
C ASN A 251 9.51 0.43 8.93
N CYS A 252 10.15 -0.73 9.20
CA CYS A 252 10.55 -1.67 8.16
C CYS A 252 9.35 -2.46 7.62
N TYR A 253 8.90 -2.10 6.42
CA TYR A 253 7.83 -2.78 5.70
C TYR A 253 8.13 -4.27 5.45
N ILE A 254 9.35 -4.61 5.00
CA ILE A 254 9.72 -6.02 4.76
C ILE A 254 9.56 -6.85 6.02
N LYS A 255 10.03 -6.38 7.19
CA LYS A 255 9.89 -7.14 8.43
C LYS A 255 8.43 -7.41 8.80
N ARG A 256 7.52 -6.47 8.52
CA ARG A 256 6.09 -6.59 8.85
C ARG A 256 5.32 -7.45 7.86
N TYR A 257 5.71 -7.37 6.58
CA TYR A 257 5.03 -8.00 5.46
C TYR A 257 5.80 -9.17 4.85
N HIS A 258 6.85 -9.68 5.51
CA HIS A 258 7.76 -10.67 4.93
C HIS A 258 7.03 -11.90 4.38
N PHE A 259 6.01 -12.41 5.09
CA PHE A 259 5.26 -13.56 4.62
C PHE A 259 4.47 -13.25 3.34
N LEU A 260 3.87 -12.07 3.25
CA LEU A 260 3.11 -11.66 2.06
C LEU A 260 4.03 -11.30 0.89
N GLU A 261 5.15 -10.62 1.16
CA GLU A 261 6.18 -10.35 0.16
C GLU A 261 6.72 -11.66 -0.43
N GLY A 262 7.03 -12.63 0.43
CA GLY A 262 7.45 -13.96 0.02
C GLY A 262 6.36 -14.69 -0.76
N LEU A 263 5.13 -14.73 -0.27
CA LEU A 263 3.99 -15.37 -0.94
C LEU A 263 3.77 -14.79 -2.35
N SER A 264 3.89 -13.46 -2.50
CA SER A 264 3.68 -12.77 -3.76
C SER A 264 4.60 -13.23 -4.90
N CYS A 265 5.75 -13.82 -4.58
CA CYS A 265 6.69 -14.39 -5.54
C CYS A 265 7.09 -15.84 -5.21
N TYR A 266 6.35 -16.52 -4.34
CA TYR A 266 6.65 -17.86 -3.85
C TYR A 266 8.11 -18.01 -3.39
N TRP A 267 8.62 -16.99 -2.69
CA TRP A 267 10.00 -16.85 -2.20
C TRP A 267 11.11 -16.96 -3.26
N GLN A 268 10.77 -16.95 -4.55
CA GLN A 268 11.76 -17.02 -5.62
C GLN A 268 12.64 -15.77 -5.61
N GLY A 269 13.96 -15.97 -5.52
CA GLY A 269 14.95 -14.89 -5.47
C GLY A 269 14.99 -14.14 -4.15
N LEU A 270 14.46 -14.72 -3.06
CA LEU A 270 14.49 -14.14 -1.71
C LEU A 270 15.25 -15.04 -0.75
N ASP A 271 16.11 -14.44 0.06
CA ASP A 271 16.73 -15.13 1.19
C ASP A 271 15.73 -15.30 2.35
N ILE A 272 15.88 -16.38 3.10
CA ILE A 272 15.07 -16.70 4.27
C ILE A 272 15.98 -16.83 5.47
N ASP A 273 15.71 -16.03 6.50
CA ASP A 273 16.39 -16.11 7.77
C ASP A 273 15.77 -17.20 8.65
N PHE A 274 16.29 -18.42 8.50
CA PHE A 274 15.88 -19.59 9.28
C PHE A 274 16.21 -19.48 10.77
N SER A 275 17.05 -18.53 11.21
CA SER A 275 17.29 -18.28 12.64
C SER A 275 16.07 -17.68 13.35
N THR A 276 15.15 -17.07 12.59
CA THR A 276 13.95 -16.45 13.14
C THR A 276 12.77 -17.43 13.20
N LYS A 277 11.98 -17.37 14.29
CA LYS A 277 10.77 -18.21 14.46
C LYS A 277 9.72 -18.05 13.35
N VAL A 278 9.72 -16.89 12.68
CA VAL A 278 8.74 -16.57 11.63
C VAL A 278 9.33 -16.67 10.23
N ARG A 279 10.58 -17.14 10.08
CA ARG A 279 11.27 -17.28 8.78
C ARG A 279 11.29 -15.99 7.97
N LYS A 280 11.79 -14.90 8.57
CA LYS A 280 11.78 -13.57 7.99
C LYS A 280 12.60 -13.50 6.69
N ILE A 281 12.16 -12.62 5.79
CA ILE A 281 13.02 -12.11 4.72
C ILE A 281 13.95 -11.03 5.31
N PRO A 282 15.26 -11.04 4.99
CA PRO A 282 16.19 -9.99 5.40
C PRO A 282 15.74 -8.59 4.97
N LYS A 283 16.05 -7.60 5.80
CA LYS A 283 15.73 -6.20 5.52
C LYS A 283 16.46 -5.74 4.25
N ARG A 284 15.74 -5.16 3.29
CA ARG A 284 16.35 -4.37 2.21
C ARG A 284 16.67 -2.97 2.68
N PHE A 285 17.80 -2.46 2.21
CA PHE A 285 18.22 -1.10 2.44
C PHE A 285 17.26 -0.12 1.73
N THR A 286 16.94 0.98 2.41
CA THR A 286 16.28 2.14 1.82
C THR A 286 16.82 3.39 2.50
N PRO A 287 17.21 4.43 1.74
CA PRO A 287 17.88 5.59 2.31
C PRO A 287 16.96 6.44 3.20
N PHE A 288 15.63 6.27 3.08
CA PHE A 288 14.65 6.99 3.91
C PHE A 288 14.47 6.41 5.32
N SER A 289 15.01 5.21 5.59
CA SER A 289 14.87 4.54 6.91
C SER A 289 15.96 4.89 7.91
N TYR A 290 16.94 5.73 7.54
CA TYR A 290 18.10 6.04 8.39
C TYR A 290 18.23 7.53 8.59
N ARG A 291 18.25 7.99 9.86
CA ARG A 291 18.25 9.43 10.20
C ARG A 291 19.42 10.19 9.55
N ARG A 292 20.59 9.55 9.43
CA ARG A 292 21.79 10.16 8.84
C ARG A 292 21.67 10.41 7.34
N GLU A 293 20.82 9.65 6.65
CA GLU A 293 20.71 9.65 5.18
C GLU A 293 19.37 10.23 4.70
N ALA A 294 18.36 10.30 5.57
CA ALA A 294 17.00 10.65 5.18
C ALA A 294 16.91 12.04 4.54
N VAL A 295 17.62 13.04 5.05
CA VAL A 295 17.64 14.41 4.48
C VAL A 295 18.15 14.39 3.04
N GLU A 296 19.31 13.78 2.79
CA GLU A 296 19.89 13.66 1.45
C GLU A 296 18.99 12.83 0.52
N ALA A 297 18.34 11.78 1.04
CA ALA A 297 17.39 10.98 0.30
C ALA A 297 16.21 11.82 -0.22
N PHE A 298 15.66 12.70 0.60
CA PHE A 298 14.59 13.63 0.21
C PHE A 298 15.08 14.70 -0.77
N GLU A 299 16.30 15.24 -0.61
CA GLU A 299 16.91 16.16 -1.58
C GLU A 299 17.01 15.53 -2.97
N ARG A 300 17.55 14.31 -3.03
CA ARG A 300 17.63 13.52 -4.27
C ARG A 300 16.25 13.21 -4.84
N LEU A 301 15.29 12.87 -3.99
CA LEU A 301 13.92 12.53 -4.39
C LEU A 301 13.23 13.71 -5.07
N PHE A 302 13.27 14.90 -4.47
CA PHE A 302 12.64 16.08 -5.08
C PHE A 302 13.38 16.55 -6.33
N GLN A 303 14.70 16.38 -6.38
CA GLN A 303 15.47 16.67 -7.59
C GLN A 303 15.13 15.72 -8.75
N HIS A 304 14.93 14.43 -8.46
CA HIS A 304 14.49 13.43 -9.45
C HIS A 304 13.15 13.80 -10.08
N PHE A 305 12.22 14.33 -9.27
CA PHE A 305 10.89 14.75 -9.70
C PHE A 305 10.73 16.26 -9.90
N LYS A 306 11.82 16.99 -10.16
CA LYS A 306 11.79 18.46 -10.22
C LYS A 306 10.88 19.02 -11.31
N LYS A 307 10.55 18.25 -12.36
CA LYS A 307 9.69 18.67 -13.47
C LYS A 307 8.19 18.47 -13.21
N GLN A 308 7.83 17.60 -12.27
CA GLN A 308 6.45 17.23 -11.96
C GLN A 308 5.90 18.07 -10.80
N LYS A 309 4.59 18.29 -10.71
CA LYS A 309 3.99 18.74 -9.45
C LYS A 309 4.24 17.68 -8.38
N ILE A 310 4.71 18.06 -7.21
CA ILE A 310 4.99 17.11 -6.12
C ILE A 310 3.87 17.23 -5.09
N VAL A 311 3.26 16.11 -4.71
CA VAL A 311 2.39 16.00 -3.54
C VAL A 311 3.00 14.97 -2.61
N LEU A 312 3.61 15.44 -1.52
CA LEU A 312 4.20 14.58 -0.49
C LEU A 312 3.19 14.38 0.65
N SER A 313 2.82 13.13 0.90
CA SER A 313 2.14 12.73 2.13
C SER A 313 3.16 12.40 3.19
N TYR A 314 2.98 12.96 4.39
CA TYR A 314 3.93 12.78 5.47
C TYR A 314 3.28 12.94 6.85
N SER A 315 3.95 12.46 7.89
CA SER A 315 3.43 12.43 9.26
C SER A 315 4.32 13.22 10.21
N SER A 316 3.74 13.93 11.19
CA SER A 316 4.49 14.71 12.19
C SER A 316 5.38 13.87 13.12
N ASN A 317 5.18 12.56 13.11
CA ASN A 317 6.02 11.57 13.78
C ASN A 317 7.25 11.12 12.98
N GLY A 318 7.39 11.56 11.72
CA GLY A 318 8.51 11.24 10.86
C GLY A 318 9.68 12.22 10.97
N TYR A 319 10.86 11.75 10.60
CA TYR A 319 12.05 12.55 10.33
C TYR A 319 12.52 12.32 8.88
N PRO A 320 12.85 13.37 8.09
CA PRO A 320 12.97 14.79 8.46
C PRO A 320 11.63 15.43 8.86
N ASP A 321 11.67 16.51 9.64
CA ASP A 321 10.46 17.21 10.06
C ASP A 321 9.89 18.14 8.95
N LEU A 322 8.73 18.73 9.22
CA LEU A 322 8.02 19.57 8.25
C LEU A 322 8.86 20.77 7.77
N ASP A 323 9.58 21.44 8.67
CA ASP A 323 10.37 22.62 8.32
C ASP A 323 11.53 22.22 7.41
N GLN A 324 12.24 21.13 7.75
CA GLN A 324 13.29 20.57 6.89
C GLN A 324 12.75 20.15 5.52
N LEU A 325 11.63 19.42 5.47
CA LEU A 325 11.03 18.98 4.21
C LEU A 325 10.62 20.15 3.31
N THR A 326 10.02 21.19 3.89
CA THR A 326 9.62 22.39 3.14
C THR A 326 10.83 23.20 2.66
N GLU A 327 11.89 23.30 3.46
CA GLU A 327 13.14 23.95 3.06
C GLU A 327 13.78 23.22 1.87
N ILE A 328 13.89 21.89 1.94
CA ILE A 328 14.43 21.06 0.86
C ILE A 328 13.57 21.19 -0.41
N LEU A 329 12.25 21.14 -0.29
CA LEU A 329 11.33 21.24 -1.44
C LEU A 329 11.42 22.62 -2.12
N LYS A 330 11.57 23.71 -1.36
CA LYS A 330 11.74 25.07 -1.89
C LYS A 330 13.02 25.24 -2.72
N LYS A 331 14.03 24.37 -2.57
CA LYS A 331 15.21 24.38 -3.45
C LYS A 331 14.86 24.00 -4.90
N THR A 332 13.75 23.28 -5.11
CA THR A 332 13.33 22.78 -6.43
C THR A 332 12.00 23.35 -6.92
N LYS A 333 11.13 23.83 -6.03
CA LYS A 333 9.77 24.31 -6.32
C LYS A 333 9.59 25.78 -5.96
N LYS A 334 8.85 26.51 -6.80
CA LYS A 334 8.64 27.96 -6.62
C LYS A 334 7.50 28.24 -5.66
N ASP A 335 6.45 27.43 -5.70
CA ASP A 335 5.32 27.47 -4.76
C ASP A 335 5.31 26.20 -3.91
N VAL A 336 5.32 26.37 -2.59
CA VAL A 336 5.22 25.27 -1.63
C VAL A 336 4.09 25.57 -0.65
N ARG A 337 3.05 24.74 -0.67
CA ARG A 337 1.86 24.83 0.17
C ARG A 337 1.78 23.63 1.09
N VAL A 338 1.44 23.86 2.36
CA VAL A 338 1.28 22.81 3.36
C VAL A 338 -0.17 22.76 3.81
N PHE A 339 -0.77 21.58 3.69
CA PHE A 339 -2.08 21.26 4.24
C PHE A 339 -1.90 20.32 5.41
N LYS A 340 -2.59 20.58 6.53
CA LYS A 340 -2.52 19.79 7.75
C LYS A 340 -3.86 19.16 8.08
N ARG A 341 -3.86 17.96 8.64
CA ARG A 341 -5.04 17.30 9.18
C ARG A 341 -4.69 16.48 10.42
N ASP A 342 -5.44 16.68 11.49
CA ASP A 342 -5.32 15.84 12.68
C ASP A 342 -5.72 14.39 12.35
N HIS A 343 -4.88 13.44 12.75
CA HIS A 343 -5.11 12.02 12.57
C HIS A 343 -4.83 11.25 13.86
N THR A 344 -5.77 10.38 14.22
CA THR A 344 -5.59 9.45 15.33
C THR A 344 -5.32 8.06 14.78
N TYR A 345 -4.08 7.59 14.93
CA TYR A 345 -3.74 6.20 14.63
C TYR A 345 -4.41 5.28 15.66
N HIS A 346 -5.26 4.36 15.20
CA HIS A 346 -5.78 3.27 16.03
C HIS A 346 -4.81 2.08 15.99
N PHE A 347 -3.66 2.21 16.65
CA PHE A 347 -2.75 1.09 16.89
C PHE A 347 -2.53 0.92 18.39
N GLY A 348 -3.18 -0.11 18.96
CA GLY A 348 -2.93 -0.57 20.33
C GLY A 348 -4.17 -0.61 21.21
N THR A 349 -4.43 -1.76 21.83
CA THR A 349 -5.51 -2.02 22.80
C THR A 349 -5.14 -1.65 24.25
N HIS A 350 -4.05 -0.91 24.47
CA HIS A 350 -3.64 -0.52 25.82
C HIS A 350 -4.23 0.84 26.21
N SER A 351 -5.17 0.81 27.16
CA SER A 351 -5.84 1.96 27.78
C SER A 351 -4.91 2.98 28.47
N LYS A 352 -3.61 2.68 28.59
CA LYS A 352 -2.58 3.54 29.20
C LYS A 352 -1.71 4.32 28.21
N VAL A 353 -1.83 4.10 26.90
CA VAL A 353 -1.10 4.91 25.90
C VAL A 353 -1.95 6.12 25.58
N LYS A 354 -1.52 7.32 26.01
CA LYS A 354 -2.08 8.60 25.51
C LYS A 354 -2.16 8.48 24.00
N ARG A 355 -3.37 8.49 23.42
CA ARG A 355 -3.57 8.49 21.98
C ARG A 355 -2.73 9.62 21.42
N ALA A 356 -1.62 9.29 20.76
CA ALA A 356 -0.79 10.32 20.15
C ALA A 356 -1.61 10.91 19.01
N SER A 357 -2.09 12.14 19.18
CA SER A 357 -2.60 12.94 18.07
C SER A 357 -1.42 13.21 17.17
N VAL A 358 -1.46 12.67 15.96
CA VAL A 358 -0.44 12.88 14.94
C VAL A 358 -1.04 13.83 13.91
N GLU A 359 -0.26 14.78 13.46
CA GLU A 359 -0.68 15.64 12.34
C GLU A 359 -0.18 14.98 11.05
N GLU A 360 -1.09 14.78 10.11
CA GLU A 360 -0.75 14.37 8.75
C GLU A 360 -0.61 15.60 7.88
N TYR A 361 0.37 15.57 6.99
CA TYR A 361 0.72 16.65 6.08
C TYR A 361 0.56 16.21 4.63
N LEU A 362 -0.02 17.09 3.82
CA LEU A 362 0.14 17.08 2.38
C LEU A 362 0.93 18.32 1.99
N ILE A 363 2.17 18.13 1.54
CA ILE A 363 3.05 19.20 1.07
C ILE A 363 2.99 19.22 -0.46
N VAL A 364 2.45 20.29 -1.02
CA VAL A 364 2.30 20.47 -2.47
C VAL A 364 3.36 21.44 -2.97
N GLY A 365 4.19 20.99 -3.91
CA GLY A 365 5.23 21.78 -4.56
C GLY A 365 4.99 21.92 -6.06
N GLN A 366 4.95 23.16 -6.57
CA GLN A 366 4.74 23.48 -7.99
C GLN A 366 5.91 24.26 -8.61
#